data_AF-A0A1H5GZY0-F1
#
_entry.id   AF-A0A1H5GZY0-F1
#
_cell.length_a   1.000
_cell.length_b   1.000
_cell.length_c   1.000
_cell.angle_alpha   90.00
_cell.angle_beta   90.00
_cell.angle_gamma   90.00
#
_symmetry.space_group_name_H-M   'P 1'
#
loop_
_entity.id
_entity.type
_entity.pdbx_description
1 polymer ?
#
loop_
_entity_poly.entity_id
_entity_poly.type
_entity_poly.pdbx_seq_one_letter_code
_entity_poly.pdbx_strand_id
1 'polypeptide(L)'
;MYRVIRKDAYWWCKTILKYGLVVAFCSWLVSCYVESERMAEERDRRREESKKCNQKLAGMEHVPILGGSLLDRTKIPGFHFGSSTRDGLCIADVLEGSFWWTGTELRTEYQESGKEKPSSWGHFNVAARLYTRKPSTEPYNMGRKTIDWPDELTVKLKNYPGLELWLTAPPPSVKNEFSVTSFVIRDWRRRDGTPRTISCDGLDSPREKIVESGMSGTDLLRFNKSQLENLDFGDLNAYCTVGLHNFDFAGGDARVGTGTESLRGASIALQMISEYLSNSIITGK
;
A
#
# COMPACT_ATOMS: atom_id res chain seq x y z
N MET A 1 -72.02 10.71 -18.73
CA MET A 1 -71.62 11.04 -17.34
C MET A 1 -70.36 10.30 -16.82
N TYR A 2 -69.63 9.52 -17.64
CA TYR A 2 -68.47 8.72 -17.20
C TYR A 2 -67.08 9.34 -17.46
N ARG A 3 -66.98 10.44 -18.22
CA ARG A 3 -65.70 11.09 -18.58
C ARG A 3 -65.19 12.13 -17.59
N VAL A 4 -66.08 12.71 -16.77
CA VAL A 4 -65.73 13.80 -15.83
C VAL A 4 -65.08 13.23 -14.56
N ILE A 5 -65.60 12.11 -14.04
CA ILE A 5 -65.10 11.41 -12.84
C ILE A 5 -63.63 10.93 -13.01
N ARG A 6 -63.25 10.56 -14.24
CA ARG A 6 -61.87 10.13 -14.57
C ARG A 6 -60.85 11.26 -14.51
N LYS A 7 -61.25 12.52 -14.80
CA LYS A 7 -60.35 13.68 -14.75
C LYS A 7 -60.02 14.08 -13.31
N ASP A 8 -61.02 14.09 -12.44
CA ASP A 8 -60.82 14.43 -11.03
C ASP A 8 -60.00 13.37 -10.30
N ALA A 9 -60.28 12.07 -10.53
CA ALA A 9 -59.49 10.99 -9.93
C ALA A 9 -58.02 11.01 -10.38
N TYR A 10 -57.76 11.31 -11.66
CA TYR A 10 -56.39 11.45 -12.19
C TYR A 10 -55.67 12.68 -11.62
N TRP A 11 -56.39 13.80 -11.46
CA TRP A 11 -55.85 15.01 -10.86
C TRP A 11 -55.49 14.81 -9.38
N TRP A 12 -56.36 14.15 -8.60
CA TRP A 12 -56.09 13.79 -7.21
C TRP A 12 -54.92 12.81 -7.07
N CYS A 13 -54.85 11.78 -7.92
CA CYS A 13 -53.74 10.82 -7.91
C CYS A 13 -52.39 11.50 -8.23
N LYS A 14 -52.34 12.36 -9.25
CA LYS A 14 -51.13 13.13 -9.59
C LYS A 14 -50.71 14.07 -8.46
N THR A 15 -51.68 14.66 -7.77
CA THR A 15 -51.44 15.56 -6.64
C THR A 15 -50.87 14.80 -5.44
N ILE A 16 -51.47 13.67 -5.06
CA ILE A 16 -50.98 12.80 -3.98
C ILE A 16 -49.57 12.27 -4.31
N LEU A 17 -49.32 11.84 -5.55
CA LEU A 17 -48.00 11.37 -5.96
C LEU A 17 -46.94 12.46 -5.86
N LYS A 18 -47.28 13.69 -6.27
CA LYS A 18 -46.38 14.85 -6.17
C LYS A 18 -46.04 15.17 -4.72
N TYR A 19 -47.03 15.24 -3.83
CA TYR A 19 -46.80 15.49 -2.41
C TYR A 19 -46.06 14.32 -1.73
N GLY A 20 -46.39 13.08 -2.08
CA GLY A 20 -45.68 11.89 -1.60
C GLY A 20 -44.20 11.90 -1.98
N LEU A 21 -43.87 12.29 -3.21
CA LEU A 21 -42.48 12.43 -3.65
C LEU A 21 -41.75 13.56 -2.91
N VAL A 22 -42.42 14.70 -2.67
CA VAL A 22 -41.82 15.80 -1.90
C VAL A 22 -41.54 15.36 -0.46
N VAL A 23 -42.49 14.70 0.19
CA VAL A 23 -42.30 14.19 1.57
C VAL A 23 -41.19 13.14 1.62
N ALA A 24 -41.13 12.21 0.65
CA ALA A 24 -40.07 11.21 0.57
C ALA A 24 -38.70 11.86 0.38
N PHE A 25 -38.60 12.86 -0.50
CA PHE A 25 -37.36 13.61 -0.73
C PHE A 25 -36.93 14.40 0.51
N CYS A 26 -37.85 15.08 1.19
CA CYS A 26 -37.56 15.78 2.44
C CYS A 26 -37.12 14.82 3.56
N SER A 27 -37.77 13.65 3.69
CA SER A 27 -37.39 12.62 4.66
C SER A 27 -35.99 12.07 4.37
N TRP A 28 -35.66 11.83 3.09
CA TRP A 28 -34.34 11.40 2.67
C TRP A 28 -33.26 12.45 2.98
N LEU A 29 -33.52 13.74 2.68
CA LEU A 29 -32.59 14.81 3.01
C LEU A 29 -32.33 14.93 4.51
N VAL A 30 -33.38 14.83 5.34
CA VAL A 30 -33.25 14.84 6.81
C VAL A 30 -32.45 13.62 7.29
N SER A 31 -32.72 12.44 6.76
CA SER A 31 -31.97 11.23 7.09
C SER A 31 -30.49 11.36 6.74
N CYS A 32 -30.17 11.86 5.54
CA CYS A 32 -28.80 12.11 5.13
C CYS A 32 -28.12 13.15 6.01
N TYR A 33 -28.84 14.22 6.40
CA TYR A 33 -28.32 15.24 7.30
C TYR A 33 -27.97 14.67 8.68
N VAL A 34 -28.90 13.94 9.32
CA VAL A 34 -28.69 13.31 10.63
C VAL A 34 -27.55 12.30 10.59
N GLU A 35 -27.47 11.48 9.54
CA GLU A 35 -26.38 10.51 9.36
C GLU A 35 -25.03 11.22 9.22
N SER A 36 -24.99 12.34 8.50
CA SER A 36 -23.78 13.15 8.34
C SER A 36 -23.32 13.82 9.64
N GLU A 37 -24.25 14.35 10.45
CA GLU A 37 -23.92 14.92 11.77
C GLU A 37 -23.41 13.83 12.71
N ARG A 38 -24.07 12.67 12.78
CA ARG A 38 -23.62 11.55 13.61
C ARG A 38 -22.21 11.08 13.21
N MET A 39 -21.94 10.99 11.90
CA MET A 39 -20.61 10.66 11.40
C MET A 39 -19.57 11.73 11.75
N ALA A 40 -19.95 13.01 11.76
CA ALA A 40 -19.08 14.10 12.19
C ALA A 40 -18.75 14.01 13.69
N GLU A 41 -19.76 13.83 14.54
CA GLU A 41 -19.59 13.64 15.99
C GLU A 41 -18.70 12.43 16.31
N GLU A 42 -18.92 11.30 15.63
CA GLU A 42 -18.08 10.11 15.81
C GLU A 42 -16.63 10.35 15.37
N ARG A 43 -16.40 11.12 14.30
CA ARG A 43 -15.05 11.50 13.86
C ARG A 43 -14.37 12.41 14.86
N ASP A 44 -15.08 13.40 15.38
CA ASP A 44 -14.54 14.33 16.37
C ASP A 44 -14.19 13.62 17.67
N ARG A 45 -15.06 12.73 18.17
CA ARG A 45 -14.76 11.88 19.33
C ARG A 45 -13.53 11.01 19.10
N ARG A 46 -13.44 10.32 17.96
CA ARG A 46 -12.26 9.51 17.62
C ARG A 46 -10.98 10.34 17.53
N ARG A 47 -11.08 11.58 17.02
CA ARG A 47 -9.95 12.50 16.91
C ARG A 47 -9.48 12.96 18.29
N GLU A 48 -10.40 13.27 19.20
CA GLU A 48 -10.07 13.60 20.59
C GLU A 48 -9.44 12.41 21.33
N GLU A 49 -9.99 11.21 21.17
CA GLU A 49 -9.45 9.99 21.76
C GLU A 49 -8.03 9.72 21.24
N SER A 50 -7.82 9.79 19.93
CA SER A 50 -6.49 9.64 19.31
C SER A 50 -5.53 10.74 19.79
N LYS A 51 -5.98 11.99 19.96
CA LYS A 51 -5.14 13.08 20.49
C LYS A 51 -4.69 12.81 21.94
N LYS A 52 -5.61 12.39 22.82
CA LYS A 52 -5.28 12.00 24.20
C LYS A 52 -4.31 10.82 24.21
N CYS A 53 -4.50 9.89 23.29
CA CYS A 53 -3.66 8.71 23.16
C CYS A 53 -2.24 9.06 22.69
N ASN A 54 -2.11 9.88 21.65
CA ASN A 54 -0.85 10.42 21.18
C ASN A 54 -0.09 11.13 22.30
N GLN A 55 -0.77 11.96 23.10
CA GLN A 55 -0.16 12.64 24.24
C GLN A 55 0.39 11.65 25.29
N LYS A 56 -0.37 10.58 25.59
CA LYS A 56 0.07 9.54 26.52
C LYS A 56 1.32 8.80 26.01
N LEU A 57 1.40 8.56 24.71
CA LEU A 57 2.51 7.81 24.09
C LEU A 57 3.74 8.68 23.76
N ALA A 58 3.57 10.00 23.63
CA ALA A 58 4.62 10.93 23.16
C ALA A 58 5.92 10.90 23.98
N GLY A 59 5.85 10.60 25.29
CA GLY A 59 7.01 10.53 26.18
C GLY A 59 7.58 9.12 26.40
N MET A 60 6.99 8.08 25.82
CA MET A 60 7.43 6.71 26.03
C MET A 60 8.56 6.38 25.04
N GLU A 61 9.66 5.79 25.51
CA GLU A 61 10.68 5.21 24.64
C GLU A 61 10.18 3.92 23.98
N HIS A 62 9.46 3.11 24.76
CA HIS A 62 8.85 1.86 24.32
C HIS A 62 7.33 2.03 24.25
N VAL A 63 6.79 2.08 23.05
CA VAL A 63 5.37 2.29 22.81
C VAL A 63 4.67 0.95 22.60
N PRO A 64 3.60 0.63 23.33
CA PRO A 64 2.88 -0.62 23.11
C PRO A 64 2.24 -0.65 21.73
N ILE A 65 2.31 -1.80 21.06
CA ILE A 65 1.59 -2.08 19.82
C ILE A 65 0.51 -3.12 20.07
N LEU A 66 -0.42 -3.27 19.12
CA LEU A 66 -1.50 -4.25 19.22
C LEU A 66 -0.91 -5.65 19.51
N GLY A 67 -1.46 -6.38 20.49
CA GLY A 67 -1.09 -7.78 20.74
C GLY A 67 0.09 -8.04 21.70
N GLY A 68 0.70 -7.01 22.28
CA GLY A 68 1.57 -7.14 23.47
C GLY A 68 3.06 -6.83 23.30
N SER A 69 3.57 -6.72 22.06
CA SER A 69 4.92 -6.22 21.79
C SER A 69 5.04 -4.71 21.99
N LEU A 70 6.28 -4.22 22.01
CA LEU A 70 6.59 -2.80 22.10
C LEU A 70 7.39 -2.34 20.87
N LEU A 71 7.14 -1.11 20.43
CA LEU A 71 7.93 -0.38 19.45
C LEU A 71 8.99 0.45 20.19
N ASP A 72 10.26 0.18 19.92
CA ASP A 72 11.41 0.94 20.43
C ASP A 72 11.65 2.18 19.55
N ARG A 73 11.23 3.34 20.05
CA ARG A 73 11.34 4.61 19.32
C ARG A 73 12.78 5.09 19.15
N THR A 74 13.69 4.66 20.00
CA THR A 74 15.10 5.08 19.93
C THR A 74 15.78 4.55 18.67
N LYS A 75 15.27 3.44 18.13
CA LYS A 75 15.79 2.79 16.92
C LYS A 75 15.16 3.26 15.61
N ILE A 76 14.11 4.08 15.66
CA ILE A 76 13.40 4.59 14.47
C ILE A 76 13.27 6.12 14.53
N PRO A 77 14.39 6.86 14.64
CA PRO A 77 14.35 8.32 14.73
C PRO A 77 13.65 8.93 13.50
N GLY A 78 12.75 9.87 13.75
CA GLY A 78 12.01 10.61 12.73
C GLY A 78 10.86 9.85 12.06
N PHE A 79 10.57 8.62 12.48
CA PHE A 79 9.33 7.95 12.08
C PHE A 79 8.14 8.53 12.84
N HIS A 80 7.02 8.68 12.14
CA HIS A 80 5.74 9.03 12.71
C HIS A 80 4.98 7.74 13.06
N PHE A 81 4.30 7.70 14.20
CA PHE A 81 3.37 6.62 14.50
C PHE A 81 1.99 7.19 14.78
N GLY A 82 0.97 6.53 14.23
CA GLY A 82 -0.42 6.75 14.60
C GLY A 82 -0.75 6.01 15.90
N SER A 83 -1.72 6.51 16.64
CA SER A 83 -2.23 5.82 17.82
C SER A 83 -3.75 5.72 17.86
N SER A 84 -4.20 4.62 18.47
CA SER A 84 -5.60 4.37 18.76
C SER A 84 -5.77 3.73 20.14
N THR A 85 -7.01 3.77 20.61
CA THR A 85 -7.42 3.09 21.84
C THR A 85 -8.02 1.73 21.49
N ARG A 86 -7.50 0.65 22.09
CA ARG A 86 -8.02 -0.72 21.99
C ARG A 86 -8.17 -1.30 23.39
N ASP A 87 -9.36 -1.78 23.73
CA ASP A 87 -9.68 -2.34 25.04
C ASP A 87 -9.28 -1.43 26.22
N GLY A 88 -9.44 -0.11 26.04
CA GLY A 88 -9.06 0.92 27.02
C GLY A 88 -7.56 1.24 27.11
N LEU A 89 -6.72 0.57 26.31
CA LEU A 89 -5.28 0.81 26.24
C LEU A 89 -4.90 1.63 25.01
N CYS A 90 -3.95 2.53 25.21
CA CYS A 90 -3.35 3.30 24.14
C CYS A 90 -2.22 2.52 23.48
N ILE A 91 -2.29 2.36 22.17
CA ILE A 91 -1.30 1.63 21.38
C ILE A 91 -0.91 2.42 20.13
N ALA A 92 0.28 2.16 19.61
CA ALA A 92 0.64 2.50 18.24
C ALA A 92 0.13 1.41 17.29
N ASP A 93 -0.59 1.81 16.24
CA ASP A 93 -1.20 0.92 15.26
C ASP A 93 -0.76 1.20 13.81
N VAL A 94 -0.14 2.35 13.58
CA VAL A 94 0.42 2.76 12.28
C VAL A 94 1.83 3.29 12.49
N LEU A 95 2.73 3.00 11.55
CA LEU A 95 4.09 3.56 11.50
C LEU A 95 4.39 4.06 10.08
N GLU A 96 4.82 5.30 9.97
CA GLU A 96 5.10 5.98 8.70
C GLU A 96 6.49 6.59 8.74
N GLY A 97 7.20 6.48 7.61
CA GLY A 97 8.51 7.09 7.45
C GLY A 97 9.09 6.75 6.09
N SER A 98 10.33 7.14 5.86
CA SER A 98 10.99 6.88 4.58
C SER A 98 12.49 6.67 4.74
N PHE A 99 13.04 6.01 3.72
CA PHE A 99 14.45 5.67 3.63
C PHE A 99 15.01 6.09 2.28
N TRP A 100 16.29 6.45 2.30
CA TRP A 100 17.15 6.52 1.14
C TRP A 100 18.05 5.30 1.07
N TRP A 101 18.15 4.72 -0.12
CA TRP A 101 19.10 3.68 -0.46
C TRP A 101 20.25 4.27 -1.25
N THR A 102 21.45 4.19 -0.70
CA THR A 102 22.65 4.79 -1.31
C THR A 102 23.30 3.93 -2.38
N GLY A 103 22.86 2.67 -2.52
CA GLY A 103 23.56 1.62 -3.27
C GLY A 103 24.25 0.59 -2.36
N THR A 104 24.57 0.96 -1.12
CA THR A 104 25.28 0.10 -0.16
C THR A 104 24.68 0.11 1.25
N GLU A 105 24.01 1.19 1.63
CA GLU A 105 23.42 1.36 2.97
C GLU A 105 22.07 2.06 2.92
N LEU A 106 21.24 1.78 3.91
CA LEU A 106 20.01 2.50 4.18
C LEU A 106 20.27 3.69 5.09
N ARG A 107 19.66 4.82 4.75
CA ARG A 107 19.62 6.02 5.59
C ARG A 107 18.18 6.45 5.79
N THR A 108 17.84 6.90 6.99
CA THR A 108 16.49 7.44 7.24
C THR A 108 16.35 8.84 6.63
N GLU A 109 15.15 9.20 6.19
CA GLU A 109 14.85 10.57 5.74
C GLU A 109 15.23 11.61 6.81
N TYR A 110 15.03 11.28 8.08
CA TYR A 110 15.38 12.15 9.19
C TYR A 110 16.87 12.50 9.23
N GLN A 111 17.76 11.52 9.04
CA GLN A 111 19.22 11.74 9.02
C GLN A 111 19.66 12.56 7.80
N GLU A 112 18.88 12.53 6.73
CA GLU A 112 19.19 13.19 5.46
C GLU A 112 18.36 14.47 5.22
N SER A 113 17.55 14.86 6.20
CA SER A 113 16.68 16.04 6.09
C SER A 113 17.52 17.31 5.85
N GLY A 114 17.08 18.13 4.89
CA GLY A 114 17.76 19.38 4.52
C GLY A 114 19.03 19.22 3.67
N LYS A 115 19.44 17.99 3.33
CA LYS A 115 20.58 17.74 2.42
C LYS A 115 20.10 17.46 1.01
N GLU A 116 20.90 17.84 0.02
CA GLU A 116 20.72 17.42 -1.37
C GLU A 116 21.15 15.95 -1.52
N LYS A 117 20.30 15.13 -2.14
CA LYS A 117 20.57 13.69 -2.33
C LYS A 117 21.03 13.46 -3.77
N PRO A 118 22.06 12.63 -3.99
CA PRO A 118 22.43 12.19 -5.33
C PRO A 118 21.24 11.56 -6.05
N SER A 119 21.09 11.83 -7.34
CA SER A 119 20.03 11.21 -8.17
C SER A 119 20.15 9.68 -8.27
N SER A 120 21.33 9.14 -7.97
CA SER A 120 21.57 7.70 -7.92
C SER A 120 20.99 7.02 -6.68
N TRP A 121 20.50 7.77 -5.69
CA TRP A 121 19.91 7.21 -4.49
C TRP A 121 18.45 6.83 -4.73
N GLY A 122 18.07 5.64 -4.26
CA GLY A 122 16.68 5.19 -4.31
C GLY A 122 15.88 5.69 -3.12
N HIS A 123 14.58 5.96 -3.29
CA HIS A 123 13.71 6.44 -2.22
C HIS A 123 12.56 5.49 -1.94
N PHE A 124 12.36 5.16 -0.66
CA PHE A 124 11.36 4.20 -0.21
C PHE A 124 10.49 4.81 0.90
N ASN A 125 9.19 4.96 0.62
CA ASN A 125 8.19 5.40 1.59
C ASN A 125 7.53 4.20 2.25
N VAL A 126 7.50 4.14 3.57
CA VAL A 126 6.92 3.06 4.35
C VAL A 126 5.65 3.55 5.04
N ALA A 127 4.57 2.78 4.90
CA ALA A 127 3.36 2.89 5.71
C ALA A 127 3.03 1.50 6.25
N ALA A 128 3.27 1.28 7.54
CA ALA A 128 3.19 0.00 8.21
C ALA A 128 2.01 -0.05 9.18
N ARG A 129 1.40 -1.23 9.30
CA ARG A 129 0.45 -1.57 10.36
C ARG A 129 1.22 -2.25 11.48
N LEU A 130 1.05 -1.75 12.70
CA LEU A 130 1.74 -2.28 13.87
C LEU A 130 0.87 -3.27 14.63
N TYR A 131 1.34 -4.51 14.71
CA TYR A 131 0.74 -5.55 15.53
C TYR A 131 1.73 -6.66 15.85
N THR A 132 1.52 -7.28 17.00
CA THR A 132 2.23 -8.46 17.44
C THR A 132 1.73 -9.62 16.62
N ARG A 133 2.63 -10.23 15.86
CA ARG A 133 2.31 -11.41 15.10
C ARG A 133 2.07 -12.58 16.03
N LYS A 134 0.81 -13.01 16.12
CA LYS A 134 0.42 -14.30 16.68
C LYS A 134 0.30 -15.33 15.55
N PRO A 135 0.51 -16.63 15.81
CA PRO A 135 0.22 -17.70 14.86
C PRO A 135 -1.20 -17.62 14.27
N SER A 136 -2.16 -17.09 15.03
CA SER A 136 -3.58 -16.92 14.63
C SER A 136 -3.88 -15.69 13.77
N THR A 137 -2.96 -14.72 13.71
CA THR A 137 -3.06 -13.51 12.86
C THR A 137 -2.23 -13.62 11.60
N GLU A 138 -1.47 -14.71 11.45
CA GLU A 138 -0.85 -15.06 10.18
C GLU A 138 -1.97 -15.40 9.18
N PRO A 139 -1.86 -14.99 7.90
CA PRO A 139 -2.68 -15.62 6.88
C PRO A 139 -2.33 -17.10 6.95
N TYR A 140 -3.28 -17.90 7.48
CA TYR A 140 -3.31 -19.35 7.71
C TYR A 140 -2.03 -20.08 7.36
N ASN A 141 -1.53 -20.98 8.23
CA ASN A 141 -0.56 -22.06 7.96
C ASN A 141 -0.62 -22.63 6.52
N MET A 142 -0.17 -21.85 5.55
CA MET A 142 -0.09 -22.16 4.15
C MET A 142 1.32 -22.69 4.10
N GLY A 143 1.45 -23.97 4.43
CA GLY A 143 2.74 -24.65 4.46
C GLY A 143 3.57 -24.26 3.23
N ARG A 144 4.89 -24.20 3.39
CA ARG A 144 5.84 -23.65 2.41
C ARG A 144 5.41 -23.91 0.96
N LYS A 145 4.89 -22.88 0.31
CA LYS A 145 4.57 -22.81 -1.12
C LYS A 145 5.82 -22.35 -1.86
N THR A 146 6.68 -23.29 -2.22
CA THR A 146 7.68 -23.02 -3.24
C THR A 146 6.94 -22.96 -4.58
N ILE A 147 6.83 -21.77 -5.15
CA ILE A 147 6.37 -21.61 -6.53
C ILE A 147 7.62 -21.72 -7.41
N ASP A 148 7.74 -22.84 -8.10
CA ASP A 148 8.69 -23.01 -9.21
C ASP A 148 7.99 -22.50 -10.47
N TRP A 149 8.57 -21.47 -11.10
CA TRP A 149 8.06 -20.87 -12.33
C TRP A 149 8.87 -21.38 -13.52
N PRO A 150 8.26 -21.63 -14.69
CA PRO A 150 8.99 -22.12 -15.86
C PRO A 150 10.11 -21.15 -16.28
N ASP A 151 11.32 -21.68 -16.53
CA ASP A 151 12.49 -20.87 -16.92
C ASP A 151 12.25 -20.15 -18.27
N GLU A 152 11.48 -20.75 -19.18
CA GLU A 152 11.11 -20.14 -20.45
C GLU A 152 10.25 -18.88 -20.26
N LEU A 153 9.40 -18.86 -19.23
CA LEU A 153 8.52 -17.73 -18.86
C LEU A 153 9.15 -16.80 -17.81
N THR A 154 10.36 -17.09 -17.37
CA THR A 154 11.11 -16.26 -16.44
C THR A 154 12.07 -15.36 -17.22
N VAL A 155 12.04 -14.07 -16.93
CA VAL A 155 12.96 -13.07 -17.47
C VAL A 155 13.77 -12.49 -16.31
N LYS A 156 15.08 -12.73 -16.31
CA LYS A 156 15.99 -12.14 -15.32
C LYS A 156 16.45 -10.77 -15.80
N LEU A 157 16.24 -9.74 -15.00
CA LEU A 157 16.54 -8.37 -15.38
C LEU A 157 18.00 -8.04 -15.11
N LYS A 158 18.78 -7.79 -16.17
CA LYS A 158 20.24 -7.56 -16.06
C LYS A 158 20.57 -6.24 -15.38
N ASN A 159 19.77 -5.20 -15.63
CA ASN A 159 19.97 -3.87 -15.06
C ASN A 159 19.35 -3.71 -13.65
N TYR A 160 18.61 -4.73 -13.19
CA TYR A 160 17.92 -4.73 -11.90
C TYR A 160 18.22 -6.03 -11.11
N PRO A 161 19.42 -6.16 -10.51
CA PRO A 161 19.83 -7.39 -9.85
C PRO A 161 18.85 -7.87 -8.77
N GLY A 162 18.54 -9.17 -8.80
CA GLY A 162 17.60 -9.80 -7.88
C GLY A 162 16.12 -9.61 -8.22
N LEU A 163 15.80 -8.92 -9.33
CA LEU A 163 14.45 -8.82 -9.87
C LEU A 163 14.25 -9.70 -11.11
N GLU A 164 13.11 -10.37 -11.17
CA GLU A 164 12.66 -11.18 -12.30
C GLU A 164 11.26 -10.72 -12.75
N LEU A 165 10.92 -10.95 -14.02
CA LEU A 165 9.53 -10.96 -14.49
C LEU A 165 9.08 -12.41 -14.65
N TRP A 166 7.91 -12.71 -14.10
CA TRP A 166 7.27 -14.02 -14.23
C TRP A 166 6.06 -13.88 -15.16
N LEU A 167 6.27 -14.30 -16.41
CA LEU A 167 5.31 -14.11 -17.50
C LEU A 167 4.27 -15.23 -17.53
N THR A 168 3.12 -14.94 -18.12
CA THR A 168 2.01 -15.90 -18.32
C THR A 168 2.10 -16.60 -19.68
N ALA A 169 2.79 -15.99 -20.66
CA ALA A 169 3.06 -16.55 -21.99
C ALA A 169 4.41 -16.07 -22.53
N PRO A 170 5.02 -16.77 -23.50
CA PRO A 170 6.26 -16.33 -24.14
C PRO A 170 6.11 -14.92 -24.73
N PRO A 171 7.01 -13.98 -24.42
CA PRO A 171 6.94 -12.61 -24.92
C PRO A 171 7.41 -12.53 -26.39
N PRO A 172 6.86 -11.61 -27.21
CA PRO A 172 5.83 -10.63 -26.87
C PRO A 172 4.42 -11.25 -26.77
N SER A 173 3.63 -10.84 -25.79
CA SER A 173 2.26 -11.35 -25.62
C SER A 173 1.39 -10.44 -24.76
N VAL A 174 0.18 -10.15 -25.24
CA VAL A 174 -0.86 -9.42 -24.47
C VAL A 174 -1.30 -10.17 -23.22
N LYS A 175 -1.10 -11.49 -23.15
CA LYS A 175 -1.41 -12.29 -21.95
C LYS A 175 -0.55 -11.92 -20.74
N ASN A 176 0.51 -11.14 -20.94
CA ASN A 176 1.42 -10.72 -19.89
C ASN A 176 1.05 -9.37 -19.26
N GLU A 177 -0.13 -8.81 -19.54
CA GLU A 177 -0.57 -7.47 -19.10
C GLU A 177 -0.24 -7.16 -17.63
N PHE A 178 -0.61 -8.06 -16.70
CA PHE A 178 -0.33 -7.90 -15.28
C PHE A 178 1.07 -8.37 -14.85
N SER A 179 1.76 -9.14 -15.69
CA SER A 179 3.08 -9.71 -15.40
C SER A 179 4.22 -8.76 -15.75
N VAL A 180 4.08 -7.92 -16.78
CA VAL A 180 5.16 -7.03 -17.24
C VAL A 180 5.42 -5.83 -16.33
N THR A 181 4.47 -5.50 -15.46
CA THR A 181 4.58 -4.43 -14.46
C THR A 181 4.79 -4.96 -13.03
N SER A 182 4.91 -6.28 -12.86
CA SER A 182 5.08 -6.93 -11.55
C SER A 182 6.44 -7.62 -11.45
N PHE A 183 7.33 -7.01 -10.66
CA PHE A 183 8.70 -7.47 -10.47
C PHE A 183 8.80 -8.41 -9.28
N VAL A 184 9.31 -9.61 -9.52
CA VAL A 184 9.44 -10.67 -8.52
C VAL A 184 10.81 -10.61 -7.86
N ILE A 185 10.83 -10.59 -6.53
CA ILE A 185 12.04 -10.74 -5.72
C ILE A 185 12.14 -12.22 -5.33
N ARG A 186 13.01 -12.96 -6.03
CA ARG A 186 13.10 -14.42 -5.88
C ARG A 186 13.74 -14.88 -4.56
N ASP A 187 14.77 -14.17 -4.12
CA ASP A 187 15.65 -14.62 -3.04
C ASP A 187 15.19 -14.14 -1.66
N TRP A 188 14.41 -13.07 -1.59
CA TRP A 188 13.79 -12.60 -0.36
C TRP A 188 12.31 -12.99 -0.33
N ARG A 189 12.05 -14.19 0.19
CA ARG A 189 10.73 -14.81 0.21
C ARG A 189 9.91 -14.41 1.44
N ARG A 190 8.61 -14.58 1.31
CA ARG A 190 7.68 -14.61 2.44
C ARG A 190 7.92 -15.84 3.31
N ARG A 191 7.37 -15.84 4.52
CA ARG A 191 7.45 -17.00 5.44
C ARG A 191 6.83 -18.27 4.85
N ASP A 192 5.76 -18.12 4.08
CA ASP A 192 5.12 -19.22 3.36
C ASP A 192 5.94 -19.68 2.14
N GLY A 193 7.15 -19.15 1.90
CA GLY A 193 8.01 -19.54 0.78
C GLY A 193 7.62 -18.93 -0.58
N THR A 194 6.51 -18.21 -0.68
CA THR A 194 6.18 -17.48 -1.90
C THR A 194 7.12 -16.30 -2.10
N PRO A 195 7.50 -15.97 -3.34
CA PRO A 195 8.31 -14.78 -3.60
C PRO A 195 7.51 -13.51 -3.32
N ARG A 196 8.22 -12.41 -3.07
CA ARG A 196 7.62 -11.08 -2.92
C ARG A 196 7.55 -10.39 -4.26
N THR A 197 6.61 -9.47 -4.43
CA THR A 197 6.49 -8.67 -5.66
C THR A 197 6.46 -7.17 -5.40
N ILE A 198 7.06 -6.43 -6.33
CA ILE A 198 6.96 -4.98 -6.47
C ILE A 198 6.06 -4.73 -7.70
N SER A 199 4.90 -4.13 -7.49
CA SER A 199 3.97 -3.78 -8.57
C SER A 199 4.17 -2.33 -8.98
N CYS A 200 4.42 -2.09 -10.26
CA CYS A 200 4.64 -0.77 -10.85
C CYS A 200 3.45 -0.32 -11.70
N ASP A 201 2.26 -0.29 -11.09
CA ASP A 201 1.01 0.14 -11.74
C ASP A 201 1.10 1.59 -12.29
N GLY A 202 2.08 2.38 -11.81
CA GLY A 202 2.37 3.69 -12.36
C GLY A 202 2.74 3.66 -13.85
N LEU A 203 3.26 2.55 -14.38
CA LEU A 203 3.60 2.38 -15.79
C LEU A 203 2.37 2.34 -16.71
N ASP A 204 1.18 2.11 -16.16
CA ASP A 204 -0.10 2.17 -16.87
C ASP A 204 -0.77 3.54 -16.77
N SER A 205 -0.12 4.51 -16.12
CA SER A 205 -0.64 5.86 -15.97
C SER A 205 -0.59 6.62 -17.30
N PRO A 206 -1.64 7.38 -17.68
CA PRO A 206 -1.69 8.13 -18.94
C PRO A 206 -0.84 9.42 -18.90
N ARG A 207 0.19 9.48 -18.06
CA ARG A 207 1.08 10.65 -17.95
C ARG A 207 1.96 10.71 -19.19
N GLU A 208 2.04 11.89 -19.81
CA GLU A 208 2.81 12.16 -21.03
C GLU A 208 4.24 11.61 -20.96
N LYS A 209 4.97 11.90 -19.87
CA LYS A 209 6.34 11.38 -19.64
C LYS A 209 6.46 9.85 -19.74
N ILE A 210 5.43 9.11 -19.34
CA ILE A 210 5.43 7.64 -19.38
C ILE A 210 5.13 7.16 -20.79
N VAL A 211 4.14 7.76 -21.45
CA VAL A 211 3.79 7.44 -22.83
C VAL A 211 4.95 7.76 -23.79
N GLU A 212 5.60 8.91 -23.63
CA GLU A 212 6.73 9.33 -24.47
C GLU A 212 8.01 8.56 -24.21
N SER A 213 8.17 7.95 -23.02
CA SER A 213 9.35 7.16 -22.69
C SER A 213 9.45 5.85 -23.49
N GLY A 214 8.35 5.38 -24.08
CA GLY A 214 8.28 4.07 -24.73
C GLY A 214 8.44 2.89 -23.74
N MET A 215 8.23 3.14 -22.45
CA MET A 215 8.34 2.18 -21.36
C MET A 215 7.01 1.99 -20.61
N SER A 216 5.87 2.36 -21.22
CA SER A 216 4.56 2.11 -20.62
C SER A 216 4.27 0.61 -20.54
N GLY A 217 3.33 0.19 -19.68
CA GLY A 217 2.94 -1.23 -19.61
C GLY A 217 2.54 -1.80 -20.98
N THR A 218 1.87 -1.00 -21.81
CA THR A 218 1.51 -1.40 -23.19
C THR A 218 2.69 -1.56 -24.13
N ASP A 219 3.78 -0.79 -23.93
CA ASP A 219 5.01 -0.95 -24.70
C ASP A 219 5.76 -2.21 -24.28
N LEU A 220 5.82 -2.48 -22.97
CA LEU A 220 6.49 -3.67 -22.42
C LEU A 220 5.86 -4.99 -22.95
N LEU A 221 4.56 -5.01 -23.25
CA LEU A 221 3.90 -6.18 -23.86
C LEU A 221 4.39 -6.52 -25.27
N ARG A 222 4.96 -5.53 -25.96
CA ARG A 222 5.50 -5.68 -27.32
C ARG A 222 6.96 -6.11 -27.32
N PHE A 223 7.62 -6.08 -26.17
CA PHE A 223 9.03 -6.45 -26.07
C PHE A 223 9.18 -7.97 -26.14
N ASN A 224 10.22 -8.43 -26.83
CA ASN A 224 10.65 -9.81 -26.78
C ASN A 224 11.47 -10.08 -25.50
N LYS A 225 11.80 -11.35 -25.24
CA LYS A 225 12.56 -11.76 -24.05
C LYS A 225 13.87 -10.99 -23.88
N SER A 226 14.67 -10.85 -24.93
CA SER A 226 15.96 -10.14 -24.86
C SER A 226 15.79 -8.66 -24.53
N GLN A 227 14.76 -8.00 -25.08
CA GLN A 227 14.44 -6.61 -24.75
C GLN A 227 14.02 -6.46 -23.27
N LEU A 228 13.20 -7.39 -22.76
CA LEU A 228 12.81 -7.41 -21.35
C LEU A 228 14.00 -7.71 -20.42
N GLU A 229 14.92 -8.61 -20.79
CA GLU A 229 16.13 -8.90 -19.99
C GLU A 229 17.03 -7.67 -19.84
N ASN A 230 17.07 -6.81 -20.85
CA ASN A 230 17.87 -5.58 -20.89
C ASN A 230 17.03 -4.33 -20.59
N LEU A 231 15.85 -4.49 -19.98
CA LEU A 231 14.99 -3.38 -19.59
C LEU A 231 15.79 -2.35 -18.77
N ASP A 232 15.69 -1.09 -19.13
CA ASP A 232 16.27 0.02 -18.38
C ASP A 232 15.27 1.18 -18.42
N PHE A 233 14.87 1.64 -17.25
CA PHE A 233 13.92 2.73 -17.08
C PHE A 233 14.66 4.08 -17.06
N GLY A 234 16.00 4.07 -16.93
CA GLY A 234 16.80 5.29 -16.80
C GLY A 234 16.26 6.16 -15.66
N ASP A 235 16.00 7.42 -15.99
CA ASP A 235 15.45 8.42 -15.06
C ASP A 235 13.91 8.43 -15.03
N LEU A 236 13.23 7.48 -15.69
CA LEU A 236 11.78 7.37 -15.59
C LEU A 236 11.39 7.02 -14.16
N ASN A 237 10.48 7.82 -13.61
CA ASN A 237 9.96 7.66 -12.26
C ASN A 237 8.45 7.38 -12.28
N ALA A 238 8.09 6.14 -12.62
CA ALA A 238 6.75 5.62 -12.45
C ALA A 238 6.58 5.05 -11.03
N TYR A 239 5.41 5.26 -10.44
CA TYR A 239 5.12 4.78 -9.10
C TYR A 239 5.07 3.25 -9.04
N CYS A 240 5.77 2.71 -8.05
CA CYS A 240 5.81 1.31 -7.71
C CYS A 240 5.47 1.10 -6.23
N THR A 241 4.95 -0.09 -5.90
CA THR A 241 4.58 -0.43 -4.55
C THR A 241 4.84 -1.90 -4.24
N VAL A 242 5.33 -2.17 -3.04
CA VAL A 242 5.20 -3.47 -2.38
C VAL A 242 3.95 -3.42 -1.51
N GLY A 243 2.99 -4.30 -1.78
CA GLY A 243 1.75 -4.38 -1.00
C GLY A 243 1.95 -4.98 0.39
N LEU A 244 0.98 -4.76 1.29
CA LEU A 244 1.00 -5.26 2.68
C LEU A 244 1.33 -6.75 2.78
N HIS A 245 0.72 -7.58 1.93
CA HIS A 245 0.97 -9.03 1.94
C HIS A 245 2.36 -9.43 1.43
N ASN A 246 3.09 -8.52 0.78
CA ASN A 246 4.43 -8.77 0.25
C ASN A 246 5.53 -8.12 1.08
N PHE A 247 5.22 -7.31 2.08
CA PHE A 247 6.22 -6.72 2.96
C PHE A 247 5.83 -6.91 4.42
N ASP A 248 6.70 -7.59 5.13
CA ASP A 248 6.34 -8.23 6.38
C ASP A 248 7.58 -8.18 7.30
N PHE A 249 7.40 -7.82 8.57
CA PHE A 249 8.47 -7.60 9.55
C PHE A 249 8.01 -8.03 10.96
N ALA A 250 8.89 -8.03 11.97
CA ALA A 250 8.57 -8.59 13.29
C ALA A 250 7.32 -7.97 13.98
N GLY A 251 7.07 -6.68 13.73
CA GLY A 251 5.98 -5.91 14.34
C GLY A 251 4.79 -5.63 13.44
N GLY A 252 4.62 -6.37 12.34
CA GLY A 252 3.44 -6.27 11.49
C GLY A 252 3.73 -6.42 10.00
N ASP A 253 3.07 -5.62 9.18
CA ASP A 253 3.25 -5.59 7.73
C ASP A 253 3.23 -4.15 7.21
N ALA A 254 3.73 -3.92 5.99
CA ALA A 254 3.83 -2.58 5.44
C ALA A 254 3.50 -2.49 3.95
N ARG A 255 3.07 -1.32 3.55
CA ARG A 255 3.14 -0.91 2.15
C ARG A 255 4.43 -0.11 1.98
N VAL A 256 5.23 -0.46 0.99
CA VAL A 256 6.44 0.31 0.63
C VAL A 256 6.26 0.89 -0.76
N GLY A 257 6.17 2.22 -0.86
CA GLY A 257 6.12 2.94 -2.13
C GLY A 257 7.51 3.37 -2.60
N THR A 258 7.76 3.28 -3.90
CA THR A 258 9.04 3.64 -4.53
C THR A 258 8.82 4.08 -5.98
N GLY A 259 9.86 4.61 -6.64
CA GLY A 259 9.88 4.86 -8.08
C GLY A 259 10.56 3.74 -8.87
N THR A 260 10.31 3.66 -10.18
CA THR A 260 11.06 2.77 -11.10
C THR A 260 12.56 3.04 -11.09
N GLU A 261 12.97 4.30 -10.91
CA GLU A 261 14.37 4.73 -10.74
C GLU A 261 15.09 3.99 -9.58
N SER A 262 14.35 3.57 -8.56
CA SER A 262 14.90 2.93 -7.36
C SER A 262 14.95 1.39 -7.47
N LEU A 263 14.44 0.80 -8.56
CA LEU A 263 14.36 -0.66 -8.71
C LEU A 263 15.72 -1.35 -8.70
N ARG A 264 16.79 -0.66 -9.12
CA ARG A 264 18.15 -1.24 -9.25
C ARG A 264 18.68 -1.80 -7.92
N GLY A 265 18.30 -1.19 -6.80
CA GLY A 265 18.66 -1.63 -5.46
C GLY A 265 17.50 -2.17 -4.63
N ALA A 266 16.30 -2.26 -5.19
CA ALA A 266 15.09 -2.50 -4.40
C ALA A 266 15.08 -3.87 -3.70
N SER A 267 15.60 -4.92 -4.35
CA SER A 267 15.66 -6.28 -3.78
C SER A 267 16.39 -6.30 -2.43
N ILE A 268 17.55 -5.62 -2.35
CA ILE A 268 18.37 -5.52 -1.14
C ILE A 268 17.78 -4.48 -0.17
N ALA A 269 17.43 -3.30 -0.68
CA ALA A 269 16.93 -2.20 0.15
C ALA A 269 15.68 -2.62 0.93
N LEU A 270 14.72 -3.29 0.29
CA LEU A 270 13.50 -3.73 0.95
C LEU A 270 13.76 -4.77 2.04
N GLN A 271 14.70 -5.69 1.83
CA GLN A 271 15.12 -6.63 2.86
C GLN A 271 15.70 -5.88 4.07
N MET A 272 16.61 -4.94 3.83
CA MET A 272 17.23 -4.16 4.91
C MET A 272 16.20 -3.27 5.63
N ILE A 273 15.18 -2.74 4.93
CA ILE A 273 14.08 -2.00 5.57
C ILE A 273 13.30 -2.93 6.50
N SER A 274 13.00 -4.16 6.06
CA SER A 274 12.28 -5.14 6.90
C SER A 274 13.10 -5.52 8.13
N GLU A 275 14.42 -5.70 8.00
CA GLU A 275 15.33 -5.97 9.10
C GLU A 275 15.40 -4.78 10.08
N TYR A 276 15.55 -3.55 9.56
CA TYR A 276 15.56 -2.33 10.36
C TYR A 276 14.27 -2.18 11.19
N LEU A 277 13.10 -2.32 10.55
CA LEU A 277 11.80 -2.26 11.23
C LEU A 277 11.58 -3.43 12.18
N SER A 278 12.15 -4.60 11.89
CA SER A 278 12.09 -5.74 12.82
C SER A 278 12.90 -5.49 14.07
N ASN A 279 14.08 -4.86 13.93
CA ASN A 279 14.98 -4.56 15.04
C ASN A 279 14.45 -3.47 15.98
N SER A 280 13.47 -2.68 15.54
CA SER A 280 12.75 -1.71 16.38
C SER A 280 11.61 -2.33 17.17
N ILE A 281 11.40 -3.65 17.12
CA ILE A 281 10.30 -4.33 17.82
C ILE A 281 10.85 -5.17 18.96
N ILE A 282 10.32 -4.92 20.16
CA ILE A 282 10.60 -5.71 21.35
C ILE A 282 9.43 -6.67 21.55
N THR A 283 9.65 -7.93 21.23
CA THR A 283 8.72 -9.01 21.54
C THR A 283 8.90 -9.44 23.00
N GLY A 284 7.81 -9.53 23.77
CA GLY A 284 7.85 -10.15 25.09
C GLY A 284 8.32 -11.61 24.97
N LYS A 285 9.32 -11.99 25.76
CA LYS A 285 9.70 -13.40 25.96
C LYS A 285 8.67 -14.09 26.84
#